data_AF-A0A355TUK5-F1
#
_entry.id   AF-A0A355TUK5-F1
#
_cell.length_a   1.000
_cell.length_b   1.000
_cell.length_c   1.000
_cell.angle_alpha   90.00
_cell.angle_beta   90.00
_cell.angle_gamma   90.00
#
_symmetry.space_group_name_H-M   'P 1'
#
loop_
_entity.id
_entity.type
_entity.pdbx_description
1 polymer ?
#
loop_
_entity_poly.entity_id
_entity_poly.type
_entity_poly.pdbx_seq_one_letter_code
_entity_poly.pdbx_strand_id
1 'polypeptide(L)'
;KKIYIQYVSYFIGTIAGTALMFSNSVYRSVAERSDKYRTIGSEDGIIVKALKAYFGTIASEGFINNIVLNLFLIGTCIVIWFMIKDRLSNKSKVFGTISITAMVVSIAAMMAFAVTSFILYKRGLNEHKLLLLAEGAVTAVYILAFIIFLFVLPFDINRKLKLFFILGSTGCMIAPLLVVTPIGSRCFFAPYVMMLYLGMEFYSLFDEDIKRKCDKISKAAIITAAVGLIYLFYIYGTIAVSNNARIEKAQQDVQNGIEKIQIEELPYKEYVWCSDLDEKVWKRRFKLFYDIDKHIKIEYISASDK
;
A
#
# COMPACT_ATOMS: atom_id res chain seq x y z
N LYS A 1 -10.77 7.98 -36.03
CA LYS A 1 -10.16 8.31 -34.73
C LYS A 1 -8.68 8.59 -34.95
N LYS A 2 -8.17 9.78 -34.59
CA LYS A 2 -6.72 10.06 -34.62
C LYS A 2 -6.09 9.41 -33.38
N ILE A 3 -5.12 8.52 -33.58
CA ILE A 3 -4.31 7.98 -32.49
C ILE A 3 -3.22 9.01 -32.22
N TYR A 4 -3.18 9.54 -31.00
CA TYR A 4 -2.14 10.48 -30.61
C TYR A 4 -0.81 9.73 -30.45
N ILE A 5 0.24 10.26 -31.07
CA ILE A 5 1.58 9.67 -31.03
C ILE A 5 2.07 9.47 -29.58
N GLN A 6 1.67 10.37 -28.68
CA GLN A 6 1.95 10.31 -27.25
C GLN A 6 1.48 8.98 -26.61
N TYR A 7 0.28 8.49 -26.95
CA TYR A 7 -0.24 7.24 -26.42
C TYR A 7 0.52 6.03 -26.95
N VAL A 8 0.91 6.07 -28.22
CA VAL A 8 1.71 5.01 -28.85
C VAL A 8 3.11 4.97 -28.23
N SER A 9 3.76 6.12 -28.10
CA SER A 9 5.08 6.25 -27.45
C SER A 9 5.04 5.78 -25.99
N TYR A 10 4.00 6.13 -25.24
CA TYR A 10 3.85 5.67 -23.86
C TYR A 10 3.68 4.15 -23.78
N PHE A 11 2.84 3.57 -24.65
CA PHE A 11 2.63 2.13 -24.71
C PHE A 11 3.91 1.36 -25.05
N ILE A 12 4.63 1.80 -26.10
CA ILE A 12 5.91 1.22 -26.49
C ILE A 12 6.94 1.36 -25.35
N GLY A 13 7.01 2.52 -24.71
CA GLY A 13 7.87 2.76 -23.56
C GLY A 13 7.56 1.81 -22.39
N THR A 14 6.28 1.54 -22.14
CA THR A 14 5.85 0.61 -21.09
C THR A 14 6.26 -0.83 -21.41
N ILE A 15 6.12 -1.26 -22.67
CA ILE A 15 6.58 -2.58 -23.13
C ILE A 15 8.10 -2.70 -23.00
N ALA A 16 8.84 -1.70 -23.49
CA ALA A 16 10.29 -1.70 -23.43
C ALA A 16 10.80 -1.71 -21.97
N GLY A 17 10.21 -0.89 -21.09
CA GLY A 17 10.51 -0.89 -19.66
C GLY A 17 10.20 -2.23 -18.99
N THR A 18 9.11 -2.88 -19.37
CA THR A 18 8.75 -4.23 -18.91
C THR A 18 9.82 -5.24 -19.34
N ALA A 19 10.22 -5.23 -20.61
CA ALA A 19 11.26 -6.12 -21.12
C ALA A 19 12.60 -5.91 -20.40
N LEU A 20 13.00 -4.65 -20.17
CA LEU A 20 14.20 -4.32 -19.41
C LEU A 20 14.12 -4.82 -17.96
N MET A 21 12.99 -4.63 -17.27
CA MET A 21 12.80 -5.15 -15.92
C MET A 21 12.97 -6.67 -15.86
N PHE A 22 12.32 -7.40 -16.76
CA PHE A 22 12.39 -8.87 -16.80
C PHE A 22 13.70 -9.44 -17.36
N SER A 23 14.53 -8.62 -18.01
CA SER A 23 15.89 -9.03 -18.40
C SER A 23 16.85 -9.22 -17.22
N ASN A 24 16.50 -8.71 -16.03
CA ASN A 24 17.30 -8.91 -14.82
C ASN A 24 17.25 -10.38 -14.38
N SER A 25 18.43 -10.99 -14.18
CA SER A 25 18.59 -12.40 -13.84
C SER A 25 17.87 -12.82 -12.56
N VAL A 26 17.60 -11.88 -11.65
CA VAL A 26 16.83 -12.14 -10.42
C VAL A 26 15.40 -12.59 -10.73
N TYR A 27 14.74 -12.05 -11.77
CA TYR A 27 13.39 -12.53 -12.13
C TYR A 27 13.42 -13.97 -12.62
N ARG A 28 14.47 -14.34 -13.35
CA ARG A 28 14.69 -15.70 -13.80
C ARG A 28 14.99 -16.65 -12.63
N SER A 29 15.83 -16.25 -11.66
CA SER A 29 16.10 -17.08 -10.48
C SER A 29 14.87 -17.30 -9.61
N VAL A 30 13.99 -16.30 -9.49
CA VAL A 30 12.71 -16.44 -8.78
C VAL A 30 11.78 -17.40 -9.53
N ALA A 31 11.69 -17.31 -10.86
CA ALA A 31 10.88 -18.21 -11.68
C ALA A 31 11.38 -19.67 -11.61
N GLU A 32 12.70 -19.87 -11.60
CA GLU A 32 13.36 -21.17 -11.45
C GLU A 32 13.34 -21.70 -10.00
N ARG A 33 12.75 -20.96 -9.05
CA ARG A 33 12.70 -21.28 -7.60
C ARG A 33 14.09 -21.42 -6.94
N SER A 34 15.12 -20.81 -7.51
CA SER A 34 16.48 -20.80 -6.96
C SER A 34 16.74 -19.63 -6.01
N ASP A 35 15.82 -18.65 -5.96
CA ASP A 35 15.84 -17.55 -4.99
C ASP A 35 15.30 -18.00 -3.61
N LYS A 36 16.08 -17.79 -2.55
CA LYS A 36 15.73 -18.20 -1.17
C LYS A 36 14.82 -17.20 -0.45
N TYR A 37 14.68 -15.99 -0.95
CA TYR A 37 13.93 -14.90 -0.32
C TYR A 37 12.56 -14.67 -0.98
N ARG A 38 12.49 -14.79 -2.31
CA ARG A 38 11.27 -14.55 -3.10
C ARG A 38 10.78 -15.84 -3.75
N THR A 39 9.46 -16.00 -3.79
CA THR A 39 8.83 -17.19 -4.37
C THR A 39 7.65 -16.84 -5.24
N ILE A 40 7.46 -17.63 -6.32
CA ILE A 40 6.30 -17.56 -7.21
C ILE A 40 5.55 -18.89 -7.15
N GLY A 41 4.25 -18.81 -6.88
CA GLY A 41 3.37 -19.96 -6.74
C GLY A 41 3.56 -20.73 -5.42
N SER A 42 2.94 -21.91 -5.36
CA SER A 42 3.12 -22.88 -4.28
C SER A 42 3.05 -24.30 -4.83
N GLU A 43 3.57 -25.27 -4.07
CA GLU A 43 3.36 -26.70 -4.35
C GLU A 43 1.86 -27.05 -4.36
N ASP A 44 1.06 -26.39 -3.53
CA ASP A 44 -0.41 -26.51 -3.46
C ASP A 44 -1.17 -25.94 -4.68
N GLY A 45 -0.46 -25.39 -5.68
CA GLY A 45 -1.06 -24.77 -6.86
C GLY A 45 -1.37 -23.26 -6.76
N ILE A 46 -1.55 -22.62 -7.91
CA ILE A 46 -1.65 -21.15 -8.04
C ILE A 46 -2.89 -20.58 -7.34
N ILE A 47 -4.03 -21.29 -7.40
CA ILE A 47 -5.29 -20.82 -6.80
C ILE A 47 -5.19 -20.81 -5.27
N VAL A 48 -4.65 -21.88 -4.67
CA VAL A 48 -4.46 -21.96 -3.21
C VAL A 48 -3.50 -20.86 -2.74
N LYS A 49 -2.43 -20.59 -3.50
CA LYS A 49 -1.54 -19.45 -3.23
C LYS A 49 -2.27 -18.12 -3.29
N ALA A 50 -3.07 -17.89 -4.33
CA ALA A 50 -3.83 -16.66 -4.50
C ALA A 50 -4.81 -16.42 -3.35
N LEU A 51 -5.51 -17.46 -2.88
CA LEU A 51 -6.39 -17.37 -1.72
C LEU A 51 -5.59 -17.08 -0.44
N LYS A 52 -4.47 -17.79 -0.21
CA LYS A 52 -3.59 -17.53 0.94
C LYS A 52 -3.05 -16.09 0.93
N ALA A 53 -2.65 -15.58 -0.23
CA ALA A 53 -2.19 -14.19 -0.39
C ALA A 53 -3.32 -13.18 -0.17
N TYR A 54 -4.51 -13.47 -0.69
CA TYR A 54 -5.69 -12.61 -0.54
C TYR A 54 -6.09 -12.46 0.93
N PHE A 55 -6.42 -13.57 1.59
CA PHE A 55 -6.89 -13.58 2.97
C PHE A 55 -5.78 -13.28 3.99
N GLY A 56 -4.53 -13.59 3.67
CA GLY A 56 -3.41 -13.44 4.61
C GLY A 56 -2.74 -12.07 4.59
N THR A 57 -2.79 -11.32 3.48
CA THR A 57 -2.05 -10.04 3.40
C THR A 57 -2.75 -8.99 2.55
N ILE A 58 -3.30 -9.34 1.39
CA ILE A 58 -3.88 -8.33 0.47
C ILE A 58 -5.12 -7.66 1.06
N ALA A 59 -6.00 -8.39 1.73
CA ALA A 59 -7.18 -7.82 2.39
C ALA A 59 -6.77 -6.81 3.48
N SER A 60 -5.83 -7.21 4.35
CA SER A 60 -5.36 -6.39 5.46
C SER A 60 -4.58 -5.17 4.96
N GLU A 61 -3.49 -5.40 4.22
CA GLU A 61 -2.63 -4.33 3.74
C GLU A 61 -3.36 -3.46 2.71
N GLY A 62 -3.90 -4.06 1.66
CA GLY A 62 -4.48 -3.33 0.53
C GLY A 62 -5.75 -2.55 0.86
N PHE A 63 -6.47 -2.90 1.93
CA PHE A 63 -7.74 -2.26 2.28
C PHE A 63 -7.82 -1.90 3.77
N ILE A 64 -7.81 -2.87 4.68
CA ILE A 64 -8.16 -2.66 6.11
C ILE A 64 -7.26 -1.62 6.78
N ASN A 65 -5.95 -1.69 6.56
CA ASN A 65 -4.99 -0.78 7.18
C ASN A 65 -5.11 0.67 6.67
N ASN A 66 -5.77 0.89 5.53
CA ASN A 66 -5.93 2.20 4.90
C ASN A 66 -7.29 2.84 5.21
N ILE A 67 -7.63 2.91 6.50
CA ILE A 67 -8.93 3.42 6.98
C ILE A 67 -9.22 4.82 6.45
N VAL A 68 -8.24 5.73 6.49
CA VAL A 68 -8.41 7.12 6.03
C VAL A 68 -8.79 7.19 4.55
N LEU A 69 -8.11 6.41 3.70
CA LEU A 69 -8.39 6.37 2.26
C LEU A 69 -9.78 5.77 1.98
N ASN A 70 -10.13 4.68 2.66
CA ASN A 70 -11.45 4.07 2.51
C ASN A 70 -12.57 5.00 2.97
N LEU A 71 -12.38 5.70 4.09
CA LEU A 71 -13.34 6.71 4.58
C LEU A 71 -13.51 7.84 3.57
N PHE A 72 -12.43 8.31 2.94
CA PHE A 72 -12.50 9.30 1.88
C PHE A 72 -13.30 8.80 0.66
N LEU A 73 -13.02 7.58 0.21
CA LEU A 73 -13.75 6.97 -0.92
C LEU A 73 -15.24 6.78 -0.63
N ILE A 74 -15.60 6.26 0.54
CA ILE A 74 -17.02 6.12 0.91
C ILE A 74 -17.68 7.47 1.11
N GLY A 75 -17.00 8.42 1.78
CA GLY A 75 -17.53 9.77 1.98
C GLY A 75 -17.89 10.43 0.64
N THR A 76 -17.02 10.30 -0.36
CA THR A 76 -17.30 10.81 -1.71
C THR A 76 -18.46 10.08 -2.41
N CYS A 77 -18.55 8.76 -2.26
CA CYS A 77 -19.68 7.97 -2.78
C CYS A 77 -21.01 8.36 -2.13
N ILE A 78 -21.03 8.58 -0.81
CA ILE A 78 -22.23 9.01 -0.06
C ILE A 78 -22.70 10.37 -0.57
N VAL A 79 -21.79 11.33 -0.74
CA VAL A 79 -22.14 12.66 -1.27
C VAL A 79 -22.75 12.55 -2.66
N ILE A 80 -22.09 11.82 -3.58
CA ILE A 80 -22.61 11.55 -4.94
C ILE A 80 -24.00 10.92 -4.86
N TRP A 81 -24.18 9.93 -3.98
CA TRP A 81 -25.44 9.23 -3.81
C TRP A 81 -26.58 10.19 -3.44
N PHE A 82 -26.37 11.05 -2.45
CA PHE A 82 -27.39 12.02 -2.03
C PHE A 82 -27.72 13.05 -3.10
N MET A 83 -26.77 13.39 -3.98
CA MET A 83 -27.01 14.32 -5.10
C MET A 83 -27.91 13.72 -6.19
N ILE A 84 -27.79 12.41 -6.45
CA ILE A 84 -28.40 11.77 -7.63
C ILE A 84 -29.57 10.85 -7.32
N LYS A 85 -29.71 10.36 -6.08
CA LYS A 85 -30.65 9.29 -5.71
C LYS A 85 -32.11 9.54 -6.09
N ASP A 86 -32.51 10.81 -6.16
CA ASP A 86 -33.90 11.20 -6.45
C ASP A 86 -34.18 11.30 -7.96
N ARG A 87 -33.13 11.27 -8.79
CA ARG A 87 -33.23 11.23 -10.26
C ARG A 87 -33.18 9.79 -10.82
N LEU A 88 -32.99 8.80 -9.95
CA LEU A 88 -32.82 7.39 -10.34
C LEU A 88 -34.16 6.65 -10.40
N SER A 89 -34.20 5.61 -11.25
CA SER A 89 -35.32 4.65 -11.24
C SER A 89 -35.41 3.94 -9.88
N ASN A 90 -36.60 3.46 -9.50
CA ASN A 90 -36.79 2.81 -8.20
C ASN A 90 -35.87 1.59 -8.00
N LYS A 91 -35.65 0.79 -9.07
CA LYS A 91 -34.71 -0.34 -9.04
C LYS A 91 -33.28 0.13 -8.79
N SER A 92 -32.80 1.10 -9.57
CA SER A 92 -31.45 1.69 -9.40
C SER A 92 -31.28 2.31 -8.01
N LYS A 93 -32.33 2.95 -7.49
CA LYS A 93 -32.34 3.54 -6.14
C LYS A 93 -32.12 2.47 -5.06
N VAL A 94 -32.79 1.34 -5.17
CA VAL A 94 -32.62 0.19 -4.25
C VAL A 94 -31.20 -0.37 -4.33
N PHE A 95 -30.70 -0.70 -5.54
CA PHE A 95 -29.35 -1.24 -5.70
C PHE A 95 -28.25 -0.31 -5.20
N GLY A 96 -28.37 1.00 -5.48
CA GLY A 96 -27.41 1.98 -5.00
C GLY A 96 -27.47 2.16 -3.48
N THR A 97 -28.67 2.14 -2.87
CA THR A 97 -28.81 2.19 -1.41
C THR A 97 -28.18 0.95 -0.76
N ILE A 98 -28.45 -0.26 -1.28
CA ILE A 98 -27.86 -1.50 -0.79
C ILE A 98 -26.34 -1.44 -0.89
N SER A 99 -25.82 -0.97 -2.02
CA SER A 99 -24.38 -0.83 -2.25
C SER A 99 -23.72 0.14 -1.27
N ILE A 100 -24.28 1.34 -1.07
CA ILE A 100 -23.78 2.32 -0.09
C ILE A 100 -23.86 1.77 1.34
N THR A 101 -24.95 1.10 1.70
CA THR A 101 -25.08 0.47 3.03
C THR A 101 -24.05 -0.63 3.23
N ALA A 102 -23.85 -1.51 2.23
CA ALA A 102 -22.85 -2.57 2.27
C ALA A 102 -21.43 -1.98 2.43
N MET A 103 -21.12 -0.91 1.69
CA MET A 103 -19.90 -0.13 1.84
C MET A 103 -19.66 0.35 3.28
N VAL A 104 -20.65 1.05 3.86
CA VAL A 104 -20.56 1.62 5.21
C VAL A 104 -20.40 0.52 6.26
N VAL A 105 -21.19 -0.56 6.16
CA VAL A 105 -21.10 -1.71 7.07
C VAL A 105 -19.74 -2.39 6.94
N SER A 106 -19.22 -2.57 5.72
CA SER A 106 -17.89 -3.14 5.50
C SER A 106 -16.79 -2.30 6.15
N ILE A 107 -16.81 -0.96 6.03
CA ILE A 107 -15.82 -0.12 6.72
C ILE A 107 -15.94 -0.25 8.23
N ALA A 108 -17.17 -0.23 8.78
CA ALA A 108 -17.35 -0.37 10.22
C ALA A 108 -16.80 -1.71 10.73
N ALA A 109 -17.05 -2.80 9.99
CA ALA A 109 -16.50 -4.11 10.29
C ALA A 109 -14.96 -4.14 10.17
N MET A 110 -14.37 -3.55 9.12
CA MET A 110 -12.91 -3.45 8.96
C MET A 110 -12.27 -2.68 10.12
N MET A 111 -12.87 -1.58 10.58
CA MET A 111 -12.38 -0.84 11.75
C MET A 111 -12.47 -1.69 13.03
N ALA A 112 -13.56 -2.42 13.23
CA ALA A 112 -13.71 -3.32 14.37
C ALA A 112 -12.65 -4.44 14.36
N PHE A 113 -12.35 -5.01 13.19
CA PHE A 113 -11.30 -6.00 13.03
C PHE A 113 -9.91 -5.42 13.31
N ALA A 114 -9.58 -4.25 12.75
CA ALA A 114 -8.31 -3.58 13.01
C ALA A 114 -8.08 -3.32 14.52
N VAL A 115 -9.12 -2.88 15.24
CA VAL A 115 -9.06 -2.70 16.70
C VAL A 115 -8.87 -4.04 17.41
N THR A 116 -9.57 -5.09 16.97
CA THR A 116 -9.46 -6.43 17.55
C THR A 116 -8.06 -7.01 17.35
N SER A 117 -7.50 -6.94 16.15
CA SER A 117 -6.12 -7.34 15.83
C SER A 117 -5.10 -6.59 16.67
N PHE A 118 -5.28 -5.27 16.85
CA PHE A 118 -4.40 -4.47 17.71
C PHE A 118 -4.44 -4.93 19.18
N ILE A 119 -5.63 -5.24 19.72
CA ILE A 119 -5.79 -5.77 21.08
C ILE A 119 -5.16 -7.15 21.22
N LEU A 120 -5.37 -8.05 20.25
CA LEU A 120 -4.78 -9.40 20.25
C LEU A 120 -3.26 -9.33 20.20
N TYR A 121 -2.71 -8.48 19.32
CA TYR A 121 -1.28 -8.22 19.22
C TYR A 121 -0.69 -7.75 20.56
N LYS A 122 -1.32 -6.76 21.22
CA LYS A 122 -0.87 -6.28 22.54
C LYS A 122 -0.94 -7.33 23.64
N ARG A 123 -1.83 -8.32 23.52
CA ARG A 123 -1.95 -9.44 24.46
C ARG A 123 -1.03 -10.62 24.12
N GLY A 124 -0.25 -10.53 23.04
CA GLY A 124 0.61 -11.62 22.58
C GLY A 124 -0.16 -12.85 22.08
N LEU A 125 -1.43 -12.66 21.70
CA LEU A 125 -2.28 -13.73 21.17
C LEU A 125 -2.21 -13.73 19.65
N ASN A 126 -2.12 -14.91 19.06
CA ASN A 126 -2.13 -15.07 17.61
C ASN A 126 -3.54 -14.78 17.05
N GLU A 127 -3.59 -14.14 15.90
CA GLU A 127 -4.84 -13.93 15.17
C GLU A 127 -5.49 -15.27 14.82
N HIS A 128 -6.78 -15.40 15.12
CA HIS A 128 -7.54 -16.57 14.78
C HIS A 128 -7.80 -16.63 13.26
N LYS A 129 -7.64 -17.81 12.65
CA LYS A 129 -7.93 -18.03 11.21
C LYS A 129 -9.31 -17.56 10.77
N LEU A 130 -10.30 -17.61 11.66
CA LEU A 130 -11.66 -17.11 11.40
C LEU A 130 -11.71 -15.59 11.19
N LEU A 131 -10.88 -14.84 11.92
CA LEU A 131 -10.80 -13.38 11.79
C LEU A 131 -10.26 -13.01 10.41
N LEU A 132 -9.15 -13.63 9.99
CA LEU A 132 -8.56 -13.44 8.66
C LEU A 132 -9.55 -13.76 7.52
N LEU A 133 -10.35 -14.83 7.69
CA LEU A 133 -11.36 -15.20 6.70
C LEU A 133 -12.51 -14.18 6.66
N ALA A 134 -12.94 -13.69 7.82
CA ALA A 134 -13.95 -12.63 7.91
C ALA A 134 -13.46 -11.31 7.29
N GLU A 135 -12.22 -10.92 7.55
CA GLU A 135 -11.56 -9.76 6.94
C GLU A 135 -11.55 -9.83 5.40
N GLY A 136 -11.10 -10.96 4.85
CA GLY A 136 -11.11 -11.18 3.41
C GLY A 136 -12.53 -11.21 2.80
N ALA A 137 -13.52 -11.74 3.53
CA ALA A 137 -14.90 -11.74 3.08
C ALA A 137 -15.50 -10.32 3.07
N VAL A 138 -15.29 -9.54 4.14
CA VAL A 138 -15.78 -8.16 4.24
C VAL A 138 -15.15 -7.25 3.18
N THR A 139 -13.86 -7.42 2.90
CA THR A 139 -13.17 -6.70 1.82
C THR A 139 -13.69 -7.10 0.43
N ALA A 140 -14.03 -8.38 0.21
CA ALA A 140 -14.66 -8.81 -1.04
C ALA A 140 -16.03 -8.17 -1.24
N VAL A 141 -16.87 -8.14 -0.18
CA VAL A 141 -18.17 -7.45 -0.18
C VAL A 141 -18.00 -5.96 -0.46
N TYR A 142 -16.99 -5.33 0.14
CA TYR A 142 -16.66 -3.92 -0.08
C TYR A 142 -16.32 -3.62 -1.55
N ILE A 143 -15.45 -4.43 -2.17
CA ILE A 143 -15.07 -4.28 -3.59
C ILE A 143 -16.28 -4.50 -4.50
N LEU A 144 -17.09 -5.53 -4.24
CA LEU A 144 -18.31 -5.81 -5.01
C LEU A 144 -19.32 -4.67 -4.89
N ALA A 145 -19.49 -4.11 -3.69
CA ALA A 145 -20.35 -2.95 -3.47
C ALA A 145 -19.89 -1.76 -4.33
N PHE A 146 -18.58 -1.49 -4.42
CA PHE A 146 -18.02 -0.45 -5.30
C PHE A 146 -18.35 -0.67 -6.78
N ILE A 147 -18.18 -1.89 -7.26
CA ILE A 147 -18.51 -2.24 -8.64
C ILE A 147 -20.00 -1.99 -8.92
N ILE A 148 -20.88 -2.47 -8.04
CA ILE A 148 -22.33 -2.29 -8.16
C ILE A 148 -22.69 -0.80 -8.12
N PHE A 149 -22.07 -0.02 -7.23
CA PHE A 149 -22.31 1.42 -7.12
C PHE A 149 -22.03 2.11 -8.45
N LEU A 150 -20.85 1.87 -9.03
CA LEU A 150 -20.44 2.46 -10.31
C LEU A 150 -21.38 2.12 -11.46
N PHE A 151 -21.95 0.90 -11.47
CA PHE A 151 -22.97 0.51 -12.45
C PHE A 151 -24.26 1.32 -12.30
N VAL A 152 -24.70 1.56 -11.07
CA VAL A 152 -25.96 2.26 -10.74
C VAL A 152 -25.93 3.75 -11.09
N LEU A 153 -24.76 4.40 -11.04
CA LEU A 153 -24.63 5.83 -11.32
C LEU A 153 -25.21 6.20 -12.70
N PRO A 154 -26.03 7.26 -12.85
CA PRO A 154 -26.66 7.61 -14.12
C PRO A 154 -25.75 8.50 -14.98
N PHE A 155 -24.48 8.12 -15.13
CA PHE A 155 -23.50 8.87 -15.93
C PHE A 155 -23.33 8.33 -17.35
N ASP A 156 -22.85 9.19 -18.24
CA ASP A 156 -22.49 8.82 -19.61
C ASP A 156 -21.50 7.65 -19.65
N ILE A 157 -21.58 6.85 -20.71
CA ILE A 157 -20.74 5.67 -20.89
C ILE A 157 -19.24 5.99 -20.80
N ASN A 158 -18.80 7.12 -21.34
CA ASN A 158 -17.40 7.54 -21.29
C ASN A 158 -16.93 7.80 -19.85
N ARG A 159 -17.78 8.43 -19.02
CA ARG A 159 -17.47 8.71 -17.62
C ARG A 159 -17.45 7.41 -16.81
N LYS A 160 -18.43 6.53 -17.03
CA LYS A 160 -18.44 5.19 -16.40
C LYS A 160 -17.20 4.39 -16.76
N LEU A 161 -16.84 4.32 -18.04
CA LEU A 161 -15.66 3.60 -18.50
C LEU A 161 -14.39 4.16 -17.87
N LYS A 162 -14.27 5.49 -17.70
CA LYS A 162 -13.15 6.10 -16.98
C LYS A 162 -13.07 5.62 -15.52
N LEU A 163 -14.18 5.63 -14.78
CA LEU A 163 -14.22 5.18 -13.38
C LEU A 163 -13.93 3.68 -13.26
N PHE A 164 -14.52 2.86 -14.12
CA PHE A 164 -14.22 1.42 -14.18
C PHE A 164 -12.78 1.13 -14.59
N PHE A 165 -12.21 1.93 -15.50
CA PHE A 165 -10.81 1.78 -15.90
C PHE A 165 -9.88 2.06 -14.73
N ILE A 166 -10.13 3.09 -13.93
CA ILE A 166 -9.32 3.40 -12.74
C ILE A 166 -9.44 2.27 -11.71
N LEU A 167 -10.66 1.84 -11.38
CA LEU A 167 -10.89 0.74 -10.44
C LEU A 167 -10.27 -0.59 -10.92
N GLY A 168 -10.43 -0.90 -12.21
CA GLY A 168 -9.85 -2.08 -12.84
C GLY A 168 -8.31 -2.03 -12.83
N SER A 169 -7.73 -0.86 -13.06
CA SER A 169 -6.27 -0.65 -12.99
C SER A 169 -5.73 -0.94 -11.58
N THR A 170 -6.44 -0.50 -10.53
CA THR A 170 -6.10 -0.87 -9.14
C THR A 170 -6.07 -2.39 -8.96
N GLY A 171 -7.08 -3.10 -9.47
CA GLY A 171 -7.13 -4.57 -9.44
C GLY A 171 -5.97 -5.21 -10.22
N CYS A 172 -5.65 -4.72 -11.41
CA CYS A 172 -4.53 -5.18 -12.21
C CYS A 172 -3.18 -4.97 -11.53
N MET A 173 -3.00 -3.90 -10.75
CA MET A 173 -1.78 -3.67 -9.96
C MET A 173 -1.67 -4.61 -8.76
N ILE A 174 -2.79 -5.04 -8.18
CA ILE A 174 -2.82 -6.01 -7.08
C ILE A 174 -2.64 -7.45 -7.60
N ALA A 175 -3.07 -7.75 -8.82
CA ALA A 175 -3.11 -9.11 -9.36
C ALA A 175 -1.78 -9.89 -9.29
N PRO A 176 -0.60 -9.32 -9.61
CA PRO A 176 0.67 -10.02 -9.47
C PRO A 176 0.99 -10.45 -8.02
N LEU A 177 0.49 -9.71 -7.03
CA LEU A 177 0.71 -10.01 -5.61
C LEU A 177 -0.03 -11.27 -5.18
N LEU A 178 -1.03 -11.75 -5.93
CA LEU A 178 -1.68 -13.03 -5.65
C LEU A 178 -0.74 -14.23 -5.80
N VAL A 179 0.32 -14.09 -6.61
CA VAL A 179 1.21 -15.20 -6.93
C VAL A 179 2.64 -15.03 -6.44
N VAL A 180 3.03 -13.83 -5.99
CA VAL A 180 4.39 -13.48 -5.54
C VAL A 180 4.44 -13.31 -4.01
N THR A 181 5.52 -13.78 -3.38
CA THR A 181 5.84 -13.50 -1.97
C THR A 181 7.32 -13.13 -1.77
N PRO A 182 7.69 -12.39 -0.71
CA PRO A 182 6.83 -11.86 0.36
C PRO A 182 6.06 -10.60 -0.05
N ILE A 183 4.84 -10.46 0.48
CA ILE A 183 3.98 -9.29 0.27
C ILE A 183 4.11 -8.40 1.51
N GLY A 184 4.23 -7.09 1.31
CA GLY A 184 4.19 -6.12 2.41
C GLY A 184 3.50 -4.84 1.99
N SER A 185 3.20 -3.98 2.96
CA SER A 185 2.49 -2.70 2.79
C SER A 185 3.00 -1.85 1.62
N ARG A 186 4.32 -1.79 1.40
CA ARG A 186 4.96 -1.05 0.30
C ARG A 186 4.52 -1.47 -1.11
N CYS A 187 4.09 -2.72 -1.29
CA CYS A 187 3.64 -3.24 -2.58
C CYS A 187 2.32 -2.59 -3.06
N PHE A 188 1.57 -1.98 -2.13
CA PHE A 188 0.26 -1.39 -2.40
C PHE A 188 0.32 0.11 -2.67
N PHE A 189 1.50 0.73 -2.68
CA PHE A 189 1.64 2.16 -2.99
C PHE A 189 0.98 2.55 -4.32
N ALA A 190 1.28 1.82 -5.40
CA ALA A 190 0.69 2.11 -6.72
C ALA A 190 -0.85 1.89 -6.74
N PRO A 191 -1.40 0.78 -6.20
CA PRO A 191 -2.83 0.65 -5.97
C PRO A 191 -3.45 1.82 -5.18
N TYR A 192 -2.82 2.30 -4.12
CA TYR A 192 -3.32 3.44 -3.34
C TYR A 192 -3.36 4.73 -4.15
N VAL A 193 -2.35 4.98 -4.99
CA VAL A 193 -2.36 6.14 -5.90
C VAL A 193 -3.55 6.07 -6.86
N MET A 194 -3.86 4.89 -7.39
CA MET A 194 -5.04 4.69 -8.26
C MET A 194 -6.36 4.86 -7.50
N MET A 195 -6.43 4.39 -6.26
CA MET A 195 -7.59 4.63 -5.38
C MET A 195 -7.75 6.12 -5.04
N LEU A 196 -6.67 6.84 -4.75
CA LEU A 196 -6.71 8.30 -4.55
C LEU A 196 -7.18 9.00 -5.82
N TYR A 197 -6.70 8.58 -6.98
CA TYR A 197 -7.17 9.10 -8.26
C TYR A 197 -8.67 8.86 -8.47
N LEU A 198 -9.17 7.66 -8.13
CA LEU A 198 -10.60 7.38 -8.15
C LEU A 198 -11.39 8.34 -7.25
N GLY A 199 -10.90 8.60 -6.04
CA GLY A 199 -11.51 9.55 -5.11
C GLY A 199 -11.49 11.00 -5.63
N MET A 200 -10.42 11.42 -6.30
CA MET A 200 -10.35 12.72 -6.98
C MET A 200 -11.36 12.82 -8.12
N GLU A 201 -11.53 11.75 -8.90
CA GLU A 201 -12.56 11.69 -9.94
C GLU A 201 -13.96 11.76 -9.34
N PHE A 202 -14.22 11.10 -8.21
CA PHE A 202 -15.49 11.26 -7.49
C PHE A 202 -15.72 12.70 -7.02
N TYR A 203 -14.70 13.33 -6.44
CA TYR A 203 -14.79 14.74 -6.03
C TYR A 203 -15.08 15.66 -7.22
N SER A 204 -14.53 15.37 -8.41
CA SER A 204 -14.79 16.16 -9.61
C SER A 204 -16.27 16.17 -10.04
N LEU A 205 -17.04 15.14 -9.62
CA LEU A 205 -18.46 14.99 -9.91
C LEU A 205 -19.37 15.77 -8.96
N PHE A 206 -18.82 16.41 -7.92
CA PHE A 206 -19.60 17.19 -6.98
C PHE A 206 -20.14 18.47 -7.64
N ASP A 207 -21.31 18.92 -7.20
CA ASP A 207 -21.85 20.23 -7.62
C ASP A 207 -21.05 21.36 -6.97
N GLU A 208 -21.06 22.54 -7.61
CA GLU A 208 -20.26 23.70 -7.20
C GLU A 208 -20.55 24.17 -5.76
N ASP A 209 -21.79 24.07 -5.30
CA ASP A 209 -22.17 24.42 -3.92
C ASP A 209 -21.50 23.49 -2.88
N ILE A 210 -21.38 22.20 -3.22
CA ILE A 210 -20.73 21.21 -2.35
C ILE A 210 -19.22 21.45 -2.37
N LYS A 211 -18.63 21.69 -3.56
CA LYS A 211 -17.20 22.03 -3.69
C LYS A 211 -16.84 23.25 -2.83
N ARG A 212 -17.66 24.31 -2.86
CA ARG A 212 -17.46 25.51 -2.04
C ARG A 212 -17.49 25.22 -0.53
N LYS A 213 -18.32 24.27 -0.07
CA LYS A 213 -18.31 23.82 1.34
C LYS A 213 -17.05 23.01 1.65
N CYS A 214 -16.66 22.11 0.74
CA CYS A 214 -15.43 21.33 0.86
C CYS A 214 -14.19 22.23 0.90
N ASP A 215 -14.16 23.38 0.22
CA ASP A 215 -13.03 24.32 0.25
C ASP A 215 -12.73 24.90 1.65
N LYS A 216 -13.74 24.99 2.53
CA LYS A 216 -13.51 25.41 3.91
C LYS A 216 -12.83 24.30 4.71
N ILE A 217 -13.28 23.07 4.52
CA ILE A 217 -12.72 21.87 5.17
C ILE A 217 -11.32 21.58 4.62
N SER A 218 -11.10 21.80 3.32
CA SER A 218 -9.82 21.52 2.65
C SER A 218 -8.69 22.35 3.22
N LYS A 219 -8.91 23.60 3.63
CA LYS A 219 -7.90 24.42 4.31
C LYS A 219 -7.41 23.78 5.62
N ALA A 220 -8.33 23.31 6.45
CA ALA A 220 -7.97 22.62 7.69
C ALA A 220 -7.22 21.30 7.38
N ALA A 221 -7.72 20.52 6.41
CA ALA A 221 -7.06 19.29 5.99
C ALA A 221 -5.65 19.51 5.42
N ILE A 222 -5.43 20.58 4.65
CA ILE A 222 -4.11 20.96 4.13
C ILE A 222 -3.16 21.29 5.28
N ILE A 223 -3.62 22.04 6.28
CA ILE A 223 -2.80 22.36 7.46
C ILE A 223 -2.45 21.07 8.22
N THR A 224 -3.41 20.18 8.47
CA THR A 224 -3.17 18.89 9.14
C THR A 224 -2.18 18.03 8.35
N ALA A 225 -2.34 17.94 7.03
CA ALA A 225 -1.43 17.20 6.16
C ALA A 225 -0.02 17.80 6.17
N ALA A 226 0.11 19.14 6.14
CA ALA A 226 1.38 19.83 6.23
C ALA A 226 2.09 19.57 7.57
N VAL A 227 1.37 19.63 8.69
CA VAL A 227 1.91 19.28 10.01
C VAL A 227 2.36 17.81 10.05
N GLY A 228 1.57 16.89 9.51
CA GLY A 228 1.95 15.48 9.39
C GLY A 228 3.20 15.26 8.54
N LEU A 229 3.33 15.98 7.42
CA LEU A 229 4.52 15.94 6.58
C LEU A 229 5.76 16.50 7.30
N ILE A 230 5.62 17.61 8.03
CA ILE A 230 6.71 18.18 8.84
C ILE A 230 7.15 17.19 9.92
N TYR A 231 6.21 16.53 10.59
CA TYR A 231 6.50 15.49 11.58
C TYR A 231 7.27 14.30 10.97
N LEU A 232 6.82 13.79 9.82
CA LEU A 232 7.52 12.72 9.10
C LEU A 232 8.89 13.18 8.61
N PHE A 233 9.01 14.42 8.14
CA PHE A 233 10.28 15.01 7.72
C PHE A 233 11.27 15.12 8.89
N TYR A 234 10.78 15.48 10.08
CA TYR A 234 11.60 15.49 11.29
C TYR A 234 12.11 14.08 11.65
N ILE A 235 11.23 13.07 11.65
CA ILE A 235 11.62 11.68 11.94
C ILE A 235 12.64 11.16 10.91
N TYR A 236 12.29 11.21 9.62
CA TYR A 236 13.15 10.68 8.57
C TYR A 236 14.42 11.52 8.36
N GLY A 237 14.36 12.83 8.61
CA GLY A 237 15.53 13.69 8.63
C GLY A 237 16.50 13.33 9.75
N THR A 238 15.99 13.10 10.96
CA THR A 238 16.81 12.63 12.10
C THR A 238 17.44 11.27 11.80
N ILE A 239 16.65 10.32 11.27
CA ILE A 239 17.15 9.02 10.83
C ILE A 239 18.26 9.18 9.79
N ALA A 240 18.09 10.05 8.79
CA ALA A 240 19.06 10.25 7.73
C ALA A 240 20.38 10.81 8.27
N VAL A 241 20.32 11.82 9.14
CA VAL A 241 21.50 12.41 9.78
C VAL A 241 22.23 11.37 10.64
N SER A 242 21.52 10.67 11.52
CA SER A 242 22.12 9.62 12.37
C SER A 242 22.68 8.45 11.56
N ASN A 243 21.99 8.05 10.48
CA ASN A 243 22.45 7.00 9.60
C ASN A 243 23.73 7.41 8.85
N ASN A 244 23.79 8.63 8.32
CA ASN A 244 24.98 9.11 7.64
C ASN A 244 26.16 9.21 8.62
N ALA A 245 25.95 9.76 9.82
CA ALA A 245 27.00 9.87 10.83
C ALA A 245 27.59 8.50 11.23
N ARG A 246 26.75 7.47 11.45
CA ARG A 246 27.27 6.12 11.78
C ARG A 246 27.98 5.45 10.60
N ILE A 247 27.59 5.74 9.36
CA ILE A 247 28.26 5.21 8.16
C ILE A 247 29.61 5.88 7.97
N GLU A 248 29.67 7.21 8.07
CA GLU A 248 30.92 7.97 7.98
C GLU A 248 31.92 7.52 9.03
N LYS A 249 31.48 7.37 10.29
CA LYS A 249 32.31 6.80 11.36
C LYS A 249 32.79 5.39 11.02
N ALA A 250 31.90 4.50 10.56
CA ALA A 250 32.27 3.15 10.17
C ALA A 250 33.32 3.13 9.06
N GLN A 251 33.19 4.00 8.04
CA GLN A 251 34.16 4.11 6.96
C GLN A 251 35.51 4.69 7.42
N GLN A 252 35.50 5.68 8.32
CA GLN A 252 36.72 6.21 8.92
C GLN A 252 37.44 5.17 9.77
N ASP A 253 36.71 4.41 10.60
CA ASP A 253 37.27 3.33 11.40
C ASP A 253 37.93 2.27 10.52
N VAL A 254 37.29 1.91 9.39
CA VAL A 254 37.86 0.99 8.38
C VAL A 254 39.16 1.56 7.78
N GLN A 255 39.17 2.84 7.39
CA GLN A 255 40.35 3.51 6.83
C GLN A 255 41.50 3.59 7.84
N ASN A 256 41.19 3.74 9.12
CA ASN A 256 42.15 3.76 10.22
C ASN A 256 42.66 2.34 10.60
N GLY A 257 42.26 1.30 9.87
CA GLY A 257 42.69 -0.09 10.09
C GLY A 257 41.99 -0.77 11.27
N ILE A 258 40.86 -0.25 11.75
CA ILE A 258 40.12 -0.84 12.85
C ILE A 258 39.33 -2.05 12.35
N GLU A 259 39.69 -3.24 12.83
CA GLU A 259 39.06 -4.50 12.42
C GLU A 259 37.67 -4.74 13.04
N LYS A 260 37.30 -3.99 14.08
CA LYS A 260 36.01 -4.09 14.79
C LYS A 260 35.32 -2.74 14.85
N ILE A 261 34.28 -2.56 14.05
CA ILE A 261 33.48 -1.32 13.99
C ILE A 261 32.23 -1.43 14.86
N GLN A 262 31.91 -0.33 15.53
CA GLN A 262 30.72 -0.18 16.37
C GLN A 262 29.67 0.61 15.61
N ILE A 263 28.49 0.01 15.40
CA ILE A 263 27.36 0.65 14.73
C ILE A 263 26.25 0.86 15.74
N GLU A 264 25.87 2.12 15.91
CA GLU A 264 24.79 2.51 16.81
C GLU A 264 23.41 2.24 16.20
N GLU A 265 22.46 1.91 17.07
CA GLU A 265 21.04 1.85 16.77
C GLU A 265 20.50 3.19 16.26
N LEU A 266 19.60 3.13 15.28
CA LEU A 266 18.99 4.34 14.73
C LEU A 266 17.90 4.88 15.68
N PRO A 267 17.78 6.21 15.84
CA PRO A 267 16.61 6.79 16.47
C PRO A 267 15.37 6.45 15.64
N TYR A 268 14.22 6.31 16.31
CA TYR A 268 12.94 5.98 15.66
C TYR A 268 12.98 4.69 14.81
N LYS A 269 13.72 3.66 15.26
CA LYS A 269 13.88 2.38 14.53
C LYS A 269 12.59 1.76 14.02
N GLU A 270 11.47 1.97 14.73
CA GLU A 270 10.14 1.49 14.35
C GLU A 270 9.69 1.98 12.95
N TYR A 271 10.24 3.10 12.46
CA TYR A 271 9.94 3.69 11.15
C TYR A 271 10.82 3.15 10.02
N VAL A 272 11.84 2.33 10.33
CA VAL A 272 12.81 1.83 9.37
C VAL A 272 12.75 0.31 9.33
N TRP A 273 12.41 -0.22 8.15
CA TRP A 273 12.40 -1.66 7.93
C TRP A 273 13.82 -2.23 8.01
N CYS A 274 14.04 -3.18 8.94
CA CYS A 274 15.33 -3.85 9.15
C CYS A 274 16.49 -2.89 9.42
N SER A 275 16.28 -1.91 10.31
CA SER A 275 17.33 -1.03 10.85
C SER A 275 18.39 -1.75 11.65
N ASP A 276 18.01 -2.88 12.26
CA ASP A 276 18.80 -3.56 13.28
C ASP A 276 19.78 -4.52 12.60
N LEU A 277 21.05 -4.45 13.03
CA LEU A 277 22.12 -5.26 12.47
C LEU A 277 22.36 -6.53 13.28
N ASP A 278 21.41 -6.99 14.09
CA ASP A 278 21.61 -8.17 14.93
C ASP A 278 21.74 -9.46 14.10
N GLU A 279 20.97 -9.57 13.02
CA GLU A 279 21.05 -10.74 12.16
C GLU A 279 22.23 -10.68 11.19
N LYS A 280 22.87 -11.85 10.97
CA LYS A 280 23.99 -12.00 10.03
C LYS A 280 23.68 -11.50 8.61
N VAL A 281 22.43 -11.65 8.17
CA VAL A 281 21.99 -11.22 6.83
C VAL A 281 22.07 -9.70 6.69
N TRP A 282 21.62 -8.96 7.71
CA TRP A 282 21.63 -7.50 7.70
C TRP A 282 23.04 -6.95 7.83
N LYS A 283 23.90 -7.55 8.68
CA LYS A 283 25.34 -7.22 8.72
C LYS A 283 26.01 -7.38 7.35
N ARG A 284 25.73 -8.49 6.65
CA ARG A 284 26.29 -8.74 5.31
C ARG A 284 25.78 -7.71 4.29
N ARG A 285 24.48 -7.40 4.29
CA ARG A 285 23.90 -6.42 3.37
C ARG A 285 24.42 -5.01 3.62
N PHE A 286 24.56 -4.62 4.89
CA PHE A 286 25.15 -3.34 5.27
C PHE A 286 26.56 -3.19 4.69
N LYS A 287 27.42 -4.20 4.89
CA LYS A 287 28.78 -4.19 4.32
C LYS A 287 28.81 -4.06 2.81
N LEU A 288 27.98 -4.86 2.12
CA LEU A 288 27.90 -4.82 0.66
C LEU A 288 27.38 -3.47 0.13
N PHE A 289 26.45 -2.84 0.85
CA PHE A 289 25.82 -1.60 0.41
C PHE A 289 26.73 -0.38 0.61
N TYR A 290 27.54 -0.37 1.68
CA TYR A 290 28.45 0.73 2.00
C TYR A 290 29.93 0.43 1.68
N ASP A 291 30.18 -0.62 0.90
CA ASP A 291 31.51 -1.06 0.45
C ASP A 291 32.54 -1.28 1.58
N ILE A 292 32.08 -1.93 2.66
CA ILE A 292 32.91 -2.29 3.82
C ILE A 292 33.41 -3.72 3.64
N ASP A 293 34.69 -3.97 3.94
CA ASP A 293 35.30 -5.29 3.84
C ASP A 293 34.50 -6.35 4.65
N LYS A 294 34.33 -7.53 4.04
CA LYS A 294 33.62 -8.67 4.62
C LYS A 294 34.26 -9.16 5.94
N HIS A 295 35.57 -9.02 6.11
CA HIS A 295 36.32 -9.51 7.26
C HIS A 295 36.13 -8.64 8.52
N ILE A 296 35.72 -7.39 8.37
CA ILE A 296 35.57 -6.44 9.48
C ILE A 296 34.41 -6.86 10.39
N LYS A 297 34.63 -6.95 11.70
CA LYS A 297 33.59 -7.36 12.65
C LYS A 297 32.68 -6.17 12.97
N ILE A 298 31.36 -6.38 12.90
CA ILE A 298 30.35 -5.38 13.27
C ILE A 298 29.77 -5.74 14.64
N GLU A 299 29.94 -4.83 15.59
CA GLU A 299 29.27 -4.82 16.88
C GLU A 299 28.11 -3.81 16.83
N TYR A 300 26.90 -4.29 17.09
CA TYR A 300 25.71 -3.44 17.12
C TYR A 300 25.49 -2.99 18.56
N ILE A 301 25.33 -1.69 18.78
CA ILE A 301 25.10 -1.11 20.11
C ILE A 301 23.64 -0.65 20.17
N SER A 302 22.85 -1.34 21.00
CA SER A 302 21.47 -0.97 21.27
C SER A 302 21.41 0.31 22.10
N ALA A 303 20.37 1.13 21.91
CA ALA A 303 20.14 2.31 22.75
C ALA A 303 19.86 1.93 24.22
N SER A 304 19.49 0.69 24.50
CA SER A 304 19.32 0.13 25.86
C SER A 304 20.63 -0.15 26.59
N ASP A 305 21.75 -0.20 25.87
CA ASP A 305 23.06 -0.59 26.41
C ASP A 305 23.94 0.64 26.72
N LYS A 306 23.36 1.85 26.61
CA LYS A 306 23.94 3.14 27.03
C LYS A 306 23.25 3.63 28.30
#